data_AF-L7FMT2-F1
#
_entry.id   AF-L7FMT2-F1
#
_cell.length_a   1.000
_cell.length_b   1.000
_cell.length_c   1.000
_cell.angle_alpha   90.00
_cell.angle_beta   90.00
_cell.angle_gamma   90.00
#
_symmetry.space_group_name_H-M   'P 1'
#
loop_
_entity.id
_entity.type
_entity.pdbx_description
1 polymer ?
#
loop_
_entity_poly.entity_id
_entity_poly.type
_entity_poly.pdbx_seq_one_letter_code
_entity_poly.pdbx_strand_id
1 'polypeptide(L)'
;MKPGYACEFEIFIKPLCTCATKEHVAITSLNIATGVIENAKIEMEIETEQTTKLNYREIIKDKKLGEGSFGIVYKGQYRGVCVAIKKMKQLDFNENGLEEFNREVDMLDKFQCDYIIHFYGAVFIPNKLCMVTEFAQFGSLQDLIKHKKSDEVDMKLGIKFLLDASKGIEYLHNNGILHRDIKPDNLLVLSLDVNENVNAKLTDFGSSRNVNMLMTNMTFTKGVGTPIYMAPEILKQDKYKKSADIYSFAITMYEGIRWKEAYPISEFKYPWKKAEFVNSGNRLQKRDSINDQQFELISNCWKHNRELRITIETARIKLENMFN
;
A
#
# COMPACT_ATOMS: atom_id res chain seq x y z
N MET A 1 -23.86 54.12 -0.80
CA MET A 1 -24.87 53.75 0.22
C MET A 1 -25.44 55.04 0.83
N LYS A 2 -26.67 55.01 1.36
CA LYS A 2 -27.21 56.18 2.08
C LYS A 2 -26.41 56.40 3.37
N PRO A 3 -26.22 57.65 3.83
CA PRO A 3 -25.61 57.92 5.13
C PRO A 3 -26.33 57.13 6.24
N GLY A 4 -25.56 56.46 7.11
CA GLY A 4 -26.11 55.63 8.19
C GLY A 4 -26.44 54.18 7.83
N TYR A 5 -26.16 53.73 6.60
CA TYR A 5 -26.36 52.33 6.17
C TYR A 5 -25.01 51.65 5.89
N ALA A 6 -24.89 50.38 6.29
CA ALA A 6 -23.77 49.50 5.98
C ALA A 6 -24.20 48.40 5.00
N CYS A 7 -23.23 47.83 4.29
CA CYS A 7 -23.41 46.60 3.53
C CYS A 7 -22.73 45.48 4.31
N GLU A 8 -23.51 44.49 4.71
CA GLU A 8 -22.99 43.26 5.29
C GLU A 8 -22.59 42.30 4.16
N PHE A 9 -21.53 41.54 4.40
CA PHE A 9 -21.12 40.43 3.54
C PHE A 9 -20.51 39.36 4.43
N GLU A 10 -20.55 38.12 3.96
CA GLU A 10 -19.99 36.96 4.65
C GLU A 10 -18.94 36.30 3.77
N ILE A 11 -17.85 35.83 4.39
CA ILE A 11 -16.80 35.07 3.72
C ILE A 11 -16.80 33.67 4.32
N PHE A 12 -17.13 32.68 3.51
CA PHE A 12 -17.08 31.27 3.89
C PHE A 12 -15.75 30.66 3.46
N ILE A 13 -15.05 30.05 4.40
CA ILE A 13 -13.78 29.36 4.16
C ILE A 13 -14.03 27.88 4.32
N LYS A 14 -13.69 27.09 3.30
CA LYS A 14 -13.76 25.63 3.36
C LYS A 14 -12.36 25.05 3.17
N PRO A 15 -11.66 24.70 4.27
CA PRO A 15 -10.39 24.00 4.17
C PRO A 15 -10.54 22.65 3.45
N LEU A 16 -9.65 22.37 2.50
CA LEU A 16 -9.65 21.11 1.74
C LEU A 16 -8.49 20.18 2.09
N CYS A 17 -7.49 20.72 2.79
CA CYS A 17 -6.28 20.03 3.21
C CYS A 17 -5.70 20.75 4.43
N THR A 18 -4.73 20.12 5.06
CA THR A 18 -3.91 20.75 6.08
C THR A 18 -3.05 21.85 5.45
N CYS A 19 -3.21 23.08 5.94
CA CYS A 19 -2.42 24.25 5.54
C CYS A 19 -2.39 25.32 6.63
N ALA A 20 -1.35 26.16 6.57
CA ALA A 20 -1.32 27.46 7.19
C ALA A 20 -1.17 28.49 6.07
N THR A 21 -2.04 29.49 6.02
CA THR A 21 -1.96 30.54 5.02
C THR A 21 -2.31 31.90 5.59
N LYS A 22 -1.69 32.91 5.01
CA LYS A 22 -1.90 34.32 5.33
C LYS A 22 -2.28 35.01 4.03
N GLU A 23 -3.56 35.34 3.90
CA GLU A 23 -4.16 35.84 2.67
C GLU A 23 -4.78 37.22 2.91
N HIS A 24 -4.98 37.98 1.83
CA HIS A 24 -5.69 39.25 1.88
C HIS A 24 -6.93 39.20 1.01
N VAL A 25 -8.07 39.57 1.57
CA VAL A 25 -9.30 39.82 0.80
C VAL A 25 -9.38 41.31 0.52
N ALA A 26 -9.28 41.67 -0.75
CA ALA A 26 -9.45 43.05 -1.20
C ALA A 26 -10.94 43.37 -1.34
N ILE A 27 -11.36 44.48 -0.73
CA ILE A 27 -12.71 45.03 -0.86
C ILE A 27 -12.58 46.33 -1.62
N THR A 28 -13.21 46.40 -2.79
CA THR A 28 -13.22 47.58 -3.62
C THR A 28 -14.60 48.20 -3.59
N SER A 29 -14.68 49.49 -3.25
CA SER A 29 -15.90 50.27 -3.34
C SER A 29 -15.79 51.29 -4.47
N LEU A 30 -16.89 51.52 -5.20
CA LEU A 30 -16.99 52.55 -6.23
C LEU A 30 -18.06 53.56 -5.83
N ASN A 31 -17.68 54.82 -5.68
CA ASN A 31 -18.64 55.90 -5.58
C ASN A 31 -19.17 56.26 -6.98
N ILE A 32 -20.41 55.89 -7.26
CA ILE A 32 -21.05 56.08 -8.57
C ILE A 32 -21.18 57.57 -8.95
N ALA A 33 -21.32 58.47 -7.99
CA ALA A 33 -21.51 59.89 -8.26
C ALA A 33 -20.19 60.63 -8.56
N THR A 34 -19.09 60.24 -7.91
CA THR A 34 -17.79 60.90 -8.07
C THR A 34 -16.80 60.11 -8.94
N GLY A 35 -17.11 58.85 -9.24
CA GLY A 35 -16.20 57.93 -9.93
C GLY A 35 -15.01 57.47 -9.08
N VAL A 36 -14.95 57.83 -7.79
CA VAL A 36 -13.82 57.49 -6.91
C VAL A 36 -13.91 56.03 -6.50
N ILE A 37 -12.79 55.32 -6.63
CA ILE A 37 -12.63 53.93 -6.18
C ILE A 37 -11.81 53.93 -4.88
N GLU A 38 -12.31 53.24 -3.86
CA GLU A 38 -11.58 52.99 -2.62
C GLU A 38 -11.31 51.50 -2.46
N ASN A 39 -10.14 51.16 -1.93
CA ASN A 39 -9.74 49.79 -1.69
C ASN A 39 -9.40 49.60 -0.22
N ALA A 40 -10.02 48.62 0.42
CA ALA A 40 -9.65 48.11 1.73
C ALA A 40 -9.10 46.68 1.58
N LYS A 41 -8.28 46.25 2.52
CA LYS A 41 -7.80 44.87 2.60
C LYS A 41 -8.12 44.33 3.98
N ILE A 42 -8.68 43.13 4.01
CA ILE A 42 -8.84 42.35 5.23
C ILE A 42 -7.76 41.27 5.20
N GLU A 43 -6.90 41.28 6.22
CA GLU A 43 -5.91 40.24 6.43
C GLU A 43 -6.56 39.05 7.15
N MET A 44 -6.31 37.86 6.61
CA MET A 44 -6.85 36.62 7.14
C MET A 44 -5.71 35.63 7.33
N GLU A 45 -5.55 35.19 8.57
CA GLU A 45 -4.61 34.13 8.93
C GLU A 45 -5.42 32.89 9.30
N ILE A 46 -5.15 31.78 8.60
CA ILE A 46 -5.87 30.53 8.74
C ILE A 46 -4.85 29.43 8.98
N GLU A 47 -5.02 28.71 10.08
CA GLU A 47 -4.31 27.48 10.36
C GLU A 47 -5.32 26.36 10.58
N THR A 48 -5.14 25.26 9.86
CA THR A 48 -5.99 24.07 10.00
C THR A 48 -5.32 23.05 10.92
N GLU A 49 -6.12 22.16 11.51
CA GLU A 49 -5.60 20.96 12.16
C GLU A 49 -4.76 20.10 11.19
N GLN A 50 -3.76 19.42 11.74
CA GLN A 50 -2.96 18.46 10.97
C GLN A 50 -3.79 17.20 10.73
N THR A 51 -3.92 16.82 9.47
CA THR A 51 -4.67 15.66 8.99
C THR A 51 -3.87 14.96 7.90
N THR A 52 -4.30 13.77 7.49
CA THR A 52 -3.75 13.09 6.32
C THR A 52 -4.23 13.68 4.98
N LYS A 53 -4.95 14.80 4.96
CA LYS A 53 -5.25 15.55 3.73
C LYS A 53 -4.14 16.53 3.42
N LEU A 54 -3.29 16.20 2.46
CA LEU A 54 -2.07 16.95 2.16
C LEU A 54 -2.31 18.11 1.20
N ASN A 55 -1.56 19.20 1.42
CA ASN A 55 -1.48 20.30 0.47
C ASN A 55 -0.60 19.90 -0.72
N TYR A 56 -1.18 19.83 -1.91
CA TYR A 56 -0.46 19.46 -3.14
C TYR A 56 0.76 20.36 -3.43
N ARG A 57 0.75 21.62 -2.99
CA ARG A 57 1.87 22.55 -3.21
C ARG A 57 3.12 22.20 -2.41
N GLU A 58 2.98 21.43 -1.33
CA GLU A 58 4.09 20.96 -0.50
C GLU A 58 4.75 19.68 -1.04
N ILE A 59 4.20 19.12 -2.13
CA ILE A 59 4.66 17.87 -2.73
C ILE A 59 5.43 18.16 -4.01
N ILE A 60 6.71 17.80 -4.01
CA ILE A 60 7.60 17.97 -5.16
C ILE A 60 7.83 16.59 -5.79
N LYS A 61 7.40 16.41 -7.04
CA LYS A 61 7.69 15.19 -7.81
C LYS A 61 9.04 15.32 -8.49
N ASP A 62 9.83 14.26 -8.44
CA ASP A 62 11.15 14.17 -9.06
C ASP A 62 11.13 13.12 -10.19
N LYS A 63 11.39 11.85 -9.87
CA LYS A 63 11.59 10.78 -10.86
C LYS A 63 10.43 9.80 -10.88
N LYS A 64 9.96 9.39 -12.08
CA LYS A 64 9.02 8.25 -12.22
C LYS A 64 9.74 6.95 -11.82
N LEU A 65 9.17 6.22 -10.86
CA LEU A 65 9.68 4.93 -10.40
C LEU A 65 9.05 3.76 -11.15
N GLY A 66 7.75 3.84 -11.44
CA GLY A 66 7.02 2.77 -12.11
C GLY A 66 5.59 3.15 -12.45
N GLU A 67 4.94 2.29 -13.22
CA GLU A 67 3.53 2.43 -13.57
C GLU A 67 2.87 1.05 -13.52
N GLY A 68 1.76 0.96 -12.79
CA GLY A 68 0.98 -0.27 -12.64
C GLY A 68 -0.47 -0.07 -13.06
N SER A 69 -1.30 -1.05 -12.69
CA SER A 69 -2.77 -0.98 -12.84
C SER A 69 -3.37 0.19 -12.06
N PHE A 70 -2.90 0.41 -10.83
CA PHE A 70 -3.48 1.37 -9.88
C PHE A 70 -2.99 2.81 -10.03
N GLY A 71 -1.99 3.07 -10.88
CA GLY A 71 -1.39 4.41 -10.92
C GLY A 71 0.04 4.47 -11.42
N ILE A 72 0.61 5.66 -11.31
CA ILE A 72 2.01 5.95 -11.57
C ILE A 72 2.66 6.33 -10.25
N VAL A 73 3.79 5.69 -9.91
CA VAL A 73 4.56 5.99 -8.70
C VAL A 73 5.75 6.86 -9.06
N TYR A 74 5.92 7.96 -8.32
CA TYR A 74 7.05 8.87 -8.43
C TYR A 74 7.85 8.87 -7.13
N LYS A 75 9.17 9.03 -7.22
CA LYS A 75 9.99 9.54 -6.12
C LYS A 75 9.76 11.04 -6.02
N GLY A 76 9.75 11.57 -4.82
CA GLY A 76 9.62 13.00 -4.61
C GLY A 76 10.00 13.42 -3.20
N GLN A 77 9.57 14.62 -2.84
CA GLN A 77 9.75 15.18 -1.51
C GLN A 77 8.43 15.73 -0.97
N TYR A 78 8.23 15.57 0.34
CA TYR A 78 7.15 16.19 1.10
C TYR A 78 7.75 16.77 2.37
N ARG A 79 7.65 18.10 2.55
CA ARG A 79 8.26 18.84 3.69
C ARG A 79 9.74 18.48 3.94
N GLY A 80 10.51 18.33 2.86
CA GLY A 80 11.95 17.99 2.90
C GLY A 80 12.26 16.49 3.09
N VAL A 81 11.26 15.65 3.37
CA VAL A 81 11.43 14.20 3.50
C VAL A 81 11.28 13.53 2.13
N CYS A 82 12.16 12.57 1.83
CA CYS A 82 12.07 11.77 0.61
C CYS A 82 10.89 10.79 0.68
N VAL A 83 10.01 10.81 -0.32
CA VAL A 83 8.73 10.07 -0.33
C VAL A 83 8.46 9.37 -1.65
N ALA A 84 7.57 8.37 -1.60
CA ALA A 84 6.93 7.79 -2.77
C ALA A 84 5.54 8.41 -2.96
N ILE A 85 5.23 8.82 -4.19
CA ILE A 85 3.98 9.51 -4.56
C ILE A 85 3.26 8.64 -5.59
N LYS A 86 2.24 7.90 -5.14
CA LYS A 86 1.37 7.07 -6.00
C LYS A 86 0.23 7.94 -6.54
N LYS A 87 0.36 8.41 -7.78
CA LYS A 87 -0.69 9.17 -8.49
C LYS A 87 -1.67 8.20 -9.15
N MET A 88 -2.97 8.37 -8.86
CA MET A 88 -4.04 7.54 -9.43
C MET A 88 -4.29 7.87 -10.91
N LYS A 89 -4.76 6.90 -11.70
CA LYS A 89 -5.01 7.08 -13.15
C LYS A 89 -6.34 7.80 -13.36
N GLN A 90 -6.47 8.51 -14.49
CA GLN A 90 -7.69 9.28 -14.77
C GLN A 90 -8.93 8.43 -15.02
N LEU A 91 -8.75 7.15 -15.37
CA LEU A 91 -9.85 6.19 -15.56
C LEU A 91 -10.55 5.85 -14.23
N ASP A 92 -9.92 6.13 -13.10
CA ASP A 92 -10.46 5.88 -11.76
C ASP A 92 -11.38 7.02 -11.25
N PHE A 93 -11.71 8.01 -12.10
CA PHE A 93 -12.52 9.18 -11.73
C PHE A 93 -14.05 8.95 -11.80
N ASN A 94 -14.51 7.71 -11.97
CA ASN A 94 -15.92 7.39 -11.71
C ASN A 94 -16.18 7.41 -10.19
N GLU A 95 -17.43 7.64 -9.75
CA GLU A 95 -17.79 7.68 -8.31
C GLU A 95 -17.20 6.49 -7.53
N ASN A 96 -17.23 5.29 -8.13
CA ASN A 96 -16.69 4.06 -7.55
C ASN A 96 -15.17 4.13 -7.28
N GLY A 97 -14.37 4.74 -8.16
CA GLY A 97 -12.91 4.79 -8.01
C GLY A 97 -12.47 5.81 -6.95
N LEU A 98 -13.19 6.91 -6.81
CA LEU A 98 -12.99 7.85 -5.70
C LEU A 98 -13.36 7.24 -4.35
N GLU A 99 -14.44 6.46 -4.29
CA GLU A 99 -14.79 5.70 -3.07
C GLU A 99 -13.72 4.68 -2.70
N GLU A 100 -13.18 3.94 -3.67
CA GLU A 100 -12.09 2.99 -3.42
C GLU A 100 -10.82 3.69 -2.91
N PHE A 101 -10.48 4.84 -3.50
CA PHE A 101 -9.37 5.67 -3.04
C PHE A 101 -9.58 6.16 -1.59
N ASN A 102 -10.76 6.70 -1.28
CA ASN A 102 -11.08 7.14 0.08
C ASN A 102 -10.99 5.98 1.08
N ARG A 103 -11.50 4.79 0.72
CA ARG A 103 -11.42 3.60 1.58
C ARG A 103 -9.97 3.15 1.80
N GLU A 104 -9.11 3.22 0.78
CA GLU A 104 -7.69 2.89 0.93
C GLU A 104 -7.00 3.89 1.87
N VAL A 105 -7.26 5.19 1.70
CA VAL A 105 -6.72 6.23 2.59
C VAL A 105 -7.22 6.05 4.03
N ASP A 106 -8.52 5.86 4.24
CA ASP A 106 -9.12 5.64 5.57
C ASP A 106 -8.58 4.39 6.27
N MET A 107 -8.10 3.41 5.50
CA MET A 107 -7.46 2.21 6.05
C MET A 107 -6.01 2.50 6.43
N LEU A 108 -5.25 3.12 5.54
CA LEU A 108 -3.85 3.50 5.77
C LEU A 108 -3.70 4.45 6.96
N ASP A 109 -4.60 5.41 7.10
CA ASP A 109 -4.64 6.39 8.19
C ASP A 109 -4.76 5.74 9.59
N LYS A 110 -5.32 4.53 9.66
CA LYS A 110 -5.53 3.79 10.92
C LYS A 110 -4.35 2.89 11.29
N PHE A 111 -3.42 2.65 10.37
CA PHE A 111 -2.33 1.73 10.62
C PHE A 111 -1.26 2.35 11.52
N GLN A 112 -1.00 1.68 12.63
CA GLN A 112 0.05 1.98 13.59
C GLN A 112 0.90 0.72 13.74
N CYS A 113 1.77 0.49 12.76
CA CYS A 113 2.63 -0.69 12.71
C CYS A 113 3.92 -0.38 11.97
N ASP A 114 5.07 -0.67 12.60
CA ASP A 114 6.38 -0.45 11.99
C ASP A 114 6.63 -1.35 10.78
N TYR A 115 5.87 -2.44 10.61
CA TYR A 115 6.02 -3.40 9.50
C TYR A 115 5.07 -3.11 8.33
N ILE A 116 4.36 -1.98 8.37
CA ILE A 116 3.53 -1.44 7.28
C ILE A 116 4.14 -0.12 6.82
N ILE A 117 4.13 0.11 5.50
CA ILE A 117 4.67 1.33 4.91
C ILE A 117 4.02 2.56 5.54
N HIS A 118 4.85 3.49 6.02
CA HIS A 118 4.38 4.70 6.67
C HIS A 118 3.64 5.58 5.68
N PHE A 119 2.41 5.93 6.03
CA PHE A 119 1.53 6.77 5.23
C PHE A 119 1.55 8.20 5.77
N TYR A 120 2.00 9.15 4.95
CA TYR A 120 1.99 10.57 5.32
C TYR A 120 0.63 11.22 5.08
N GLY A 121 -0.09 10.75 4.06
CA GLY A 121 -1.39 11.30 3.68
C GLY A 121 -1.65 11.24 2.19
N ALA A 122 -2.76 11.85 1.78
CA ALA A 122 -3.24 11.89 0.42
C ALA A 122 -3.70 13.28 -0.02
N VAL A 123 -3.62 13.54 -1.32
CA VAL A 123 -4.18 14.72 -1.97
C VAL A 123 -5.53 14.36 -2.57
N PHE A 124 -6.56 15.17 -2.30
CA PHE A 124 -7.93 14.94 -2.74
C PHE A 124 -8.39 15.91 -3.86
N ILE A 125 -7.44 16.57 -4.53
CA ILE A 125 -7.73 17.53 -5.60
C ILE A 125 -8.03 16.76 -6.89
N PRO A 126 -9.14 17.05 -7.60
CA PRO A 126 -9.45 16.45 -8.90
C PRO A 126 -8.25 16.53 -9.86
N ASN A 127 -8.00 15.46 -10.63
CA ASN A 127 -6.84 15.30 -11.52
C ASN A 127 -5.46 15.25 -10.84
N LYS A 128 -5.40 15.37 -9.51
CA LYS A 128 -4.16 15.37 -8.71
C LYS A 128 -4.22 14.39 -7.54
N LEU A 129 -5.17 13.46 -7.54
CA LEU A 129 -5.27 12.41 -6.52
C LEU A 129 -3.97 11.62 -6.42
N CYS A 130 -3.39 11.62 -5.23
CA CYS A 130 -2.21 10.81 -4.95
C CYS A 130 -2.10 10.46 -3.47
N MET A 131 -1.48 9.32 -3.18
CA MET A 131 -1.04 8.94 -1.84
C MET A 131 0.47 9.17 -1.70
N VAL A 132 0.88 9.61 -0.51
CA VAL A 132 2.27 9.88 -0.16
C VAL A 132 2.68 8.94 0.97
N THR A 133 3.70 8.13 0.73
CA THR A 133 4.25 7.17 1.70
C THR A 133 5.75 7.36 1.85
N GLU A 134 6.35 6.74 2.86
CA GLU A 134 7.82 6.64 2.95
C GLU A 134 8.40 5.98 1.70
N PHE A 135 9.61 6.40 1.35
CA PHE A 135 10.32 5.90 0.18
C PHE A 135 11.22 4.72 0.56
N ALA A 136 10.95 3.55 -0.02
CA ALA A 136 11.79 2.37 0.10
C ALA A 136 12.93 2.40 -0.93
N GLN A 137 14.13 2.76 -0.49
CA GLN A 137 15.26 3.01 -1.39
C GLN A 137 15.76 1.78 -2.16
N PHE A 138 15.49 0.58 -1.65
CA PHE A 138 15.90 -0.68 -2.29
C PHE A 138 14.80 -1.30 -3.15
N GLY A 139 13.67 -0.62 -3.31
CA GLY A 139 12.53 -1.14 -4.07
C GLY A 139 11.82 -2.29 -3.35
N SER A 140 11.21 -3.18 -4.12
CA SER A 140 10.52 -4.37 -3.59
C SER A 140 11.46 -5.57 -3.46
N LEU A 141 11.05 -6.57 -2.67
CA LEU A 141 11.72 -7.87 -2.63
C LEU A 141 11.79 -8.50 -4.03
N GLN A 142 10.74 -8.31 -4.85
CA GLN A 142 10.74 -8.78 -6.23
C GLN A 142 11.84 -8.13 -7.08
N ASP A 143 12.09 -6.84 -6.88
CA ASP A 143 13.16 -6.11 -7.57
C ASP A 143 14.52 -6.67 -7.21
N LEU A 144 14.75 -6.96 -5.91
CA LEU A 144 16.01 -7.56 -5.46
C LEU A 144 16.20 -8.99 -6.01
N ILE A 145 15.13 -9.79 -6.05
CA ILE A 145 15.15 -11.13 -6.66
C ILE A 145 15.55 -11.05 -8.14
N LYS A 146 14.99 -10.10 -8.90
CA LYS A 146 15.25 -9.93 -10.34
C LYS A 146 16.66 -9.41 -10.65
N HIS A 147 17.17 -8.50 -9.82
CA HIS A 147 18.46 -7.82 -10.06
C HIS A 147 19.64 -8.47 -9.33
N LYS A 148 19.44 -9.65 -8.76
CA LYS A 148 20.50 -10.40 -8.09
C LYS A 148 21.63 -10.71 -9.07
N LYS A 149 22.85 -10.25 -8.74
CA LYS A 149 24.05 -10.41 -9.61
C LYS A 149 24.93 -11.61 -9.24
N SER A 150 24.78 -12.14 -8.04
CA SER A 150 25.56 -13.26 -7.50
C SER A 150 24.64 -14.41 -7.13
N ASP A 151 25.11 -15.64 -7.30
CA ASP A 151 24.42 -16.82 -6.78
C ASP A 151 24.47 -16.89 -5.25
N GLU A 152 25.35 -16.13 -4.58
CA GLU A 152 25.39 -16.02 -3.13
C GLU A 152 24.03 -15.53 -2.60
N VAL A 153 23.37 -16.41 -1.85
CA VAL A 153 22.08 -16.16 -1.24
C VAL A 153 22.36 -15.55 0.13
N ASP A 154 21.99 -14.28 0.34
CA ASP A 154 21.89 -13.75 1.70
C ASP A 154 20.62 -14.32 2.35
N MET A 155 20.72 -15.60 2.74
CA MET A 155 19.62 -16.35 3.33
C MET A 155 19.14 -15.67 4.61
N LYS A 156 20.06 -15.09 5.39
CA LYS A 156 19.74 -14.42 6.64
C LYS A 156 18.89 -13.18 6.39
N LEU A 157 19.27 -12.38 5.39
CA LEU A 157 18.48 -11.21 4.99
C LEU A 157 17.12 -11.59 4.40
N GLY A 158 17.05 -12.67 3.60
CA GLY A 158 15.78 -13.21 3.10
C GLY A 158 14.83 -13.63 4.23
N ILE A 159 15.33 -14.35 5.22
CA ILE A 159 14.56 -14.72 6.43
C ILE A 159 14.14 -13.46 7.20
N LYS A 160 15.03 -12.48 7.35
CA LYS A 160 14.72 -11.20 8.01
C LYS A 160 13.56 -10.46 7.36
N PHE A 161 13.57 -10.32 6.03
CA PHE A 161 12.47 -9.69 5.29
C PHE A 161 11.14 -10.43 5.48
N LEU A 162 11.17 -11.77 5.46
CA LEU A 162 9.98 -12.60 5.67
C LEU A 162 9.48 -12.52 7.11
N LEU A 163 10.39 -12.46 8.09
CA LEU A 163 10.04 -12.24 9.50
C LEU A 163 9.35 -10.89 9.68
N ASP A 164 9.90 -9.82 9.11
CA ASP A 164 9.30 -8.49 9.16
C ASP A 164 7.92 -8.47 8.47
N ALA A 165 7.79 -9.08 7.29
CA ALA A 165 6.51 -9.21 6.61
C ALA A 165 5.49 -10.00 7.45
N SER A 166 5.92 -11.07 8.14
CA SER A 166 5.01 -11.87 8.98
C SER A 166 4.45 -11.08 10.16
N LYS A 167 5.24 -10.17 10.74
CA LYS A 167 4.79 -9.24 11.79
C LYS A 167 3.75 -8.23 11.25
N GLY A 168 3.95 -7.73 10.03
CA GLY A 168 2.96 -6.89 9.35
C GLY A 168 1.65 -7.64 9.07
N ILE A 169 1.71 -8.88 8.58
CA ILE A 169 0.53 -9.72 8.32
C ILE A 169 -0.20 -10.03 9.63
N GLU A 170 0.53 -10.37 10.69
CA GLU A 170 -0.03 -10.61 12.02
C GLU A 170 -0.78 -9.39 12.56
N TYR A 171 -0.19 -8.20 12.45
CA TYR A 171 -0.86 -6.95 12.80
C TYR A 171 -2.19 -6.77 12.05
N LEU A 172 -2.20 -6.98 10.72
CA LEU A 172 -3.42 -6.88 9.92
C LEU A 172 -4.48 -7.89 10.38
N HIS A 173 -4.07 -9.15 10.58
CA HIS A 173 -4.98 -10.22 10.98
C HIS A 173 -5.58 -9.96 12.36
N ASN A 174 -4.79 -9.43 13.30
CA ASN A 174 -5.26 -9.07 14.65
C ASN A 174 -6.28 -7.91 14.61
N ASN A 175 -6.13 -6.98 13.67
CA ASN A 175 -7.09 -5.91 13.42
C ASN A 175 -8.27 -6.32 12.51
N GLY A 176 -8.40 -7.61 12.20
CA GLY A 176 -9.48 -8.13 11.37
C GLY A 176 -9.40 -7.65 9.91
N ILE A 177 -8.20 -7.44 9.38
CA ILE A 177 -7.95 -6.99 8.01
C ILE A 177 -7.24 -8.10 7.23
N LEU A 178 -7.70 -8.35 6.00
CA LEU A 178 -7.03 -9.22 5.03
C LEU A 178 -6.31 -8.38 4.01
N HIS A 179 -5.07 -8.74 3.68
CA HIS A 179 -4.27 -8.03 2.67
C HIS A 179 -4.69 -8.42 1.24
N ARG A 180 -4.91 -9.71 0.98
CA ARG A 180 -5.41 -10.30 -0.29
C ARG A 180 -4.48 -10.24 -1.51
N ASP A 181 -3.39 -9.49 -1.44
CA ASP A 181 -2.34 -9.46 -2.48
C ASP A 181 -0.92 -9.53 -1.90
N ILE A 182 -0.66 -10.46 -0.97
CA ILE A 182 0.69 -10.68 -0.43
C ILE A 182 1.55 -11.34 -1.52
N LYS A 183 2.66 -10.69 -1.86
CA LYS A 183 3.64 -11.13 -2.86
C LYS A 183 4.94 -10.32 -2.72
N PRO A 184 6.08 -10.76 -3.26
CA PRO A 184 7.33 -10.02 -3.18
C PRO A 184 7.28 -8.57 -3.71
N ASP A 185 6.44 -8.26 -4.70
CA ASP A 185 6.27 -6.88 -5.19
C ASP A 185 5.70 -5.93 -4.10
N ASN A 186 4.94 -6.48 -3.15
CA ASN A 186 4.27 -5.74 -2.08
C ASN A 186 5.04 -5.80 -0.74
N LEU A 187 6.28 -6.29 -0.75
CA LEU A 187 7.22 -6.21 0.36
C LEU A 187 8.33 -5.21 -0.03
N LEU A 188 8.24 -3.99 0.51
CA LEU A 188 9.21 -2.93 0.24
C LEU A 188 10.40 -3.01 1.19
N VAL A 189 11.61 -2.87 0.67
CA VAL A 189 12.85 -3.01 1.43
C VAL A 189 13.43 -1.62 1.77
N LEU A 190 13.56 -1.36 3.06
CA LEU A 190 14.11 -0.12 3.61
C LEU A 190 15.61 -0.22 3.91
N SER A 191 16.08 -1.39 4.35
CA SER A 191 17.48 -1.61 4.71
C SER A 191 17.96 -2.99 4.29
N LEU A 192 19.22 -3.07 3.87
CA LEU A 192 19.96 -4.32 3.66
C LEU A 192 20.85 -4.69 4.86
N ASP A 193 20.94 -3.81 5.87
CA ASP A 193 21.64 -4.14 7.12
C ASP A 193 20.75 -5.02 7.99
N VAL A 194 21.11 -6.29 8.11
CA VAL A 194 20.36 -7.32 8.84
C VAL A 194 20.16 -7.00 10.33
N ASN A 195 20.95 -6.07 10.90
CA ASN A 195 20.86 -5.67 12.30
C ASN A 195 19.83 -4.57 12.54
N GLU A 196 19.27 -3.97 11.48
CA GLU A 196 18.18 -3.00 11.62
C GLU A 196 16.92 -3.66 12.19
N ASN A 197 16.18 -2.88 12.99
CA ASN A 197 14.95 -3.39 13.61
C ASN A 197 13.91 -3.77 12.54
N VAL A 198 13.79 -2.96 11.49
CA VAL A 198 12.87 -3.16 10.37
C VAL A 198 13.60 -2.99 9.05
N ASN A 199 13.65 -4.07 8.29
CA ASN A 199 14.28 -4.12 6.98
C ASN A 199 13.25 -4.09 5.85
N ALA A 200 12.07 -4.67 6.07
CA ALA A 200 11.02 -4.72 5.07
C ALA A 200 9.65 -4.34 5.65
N LYS A 201 8.79 -3.76 4.81
CA LYS A 201 7.43 -3.35 5.17
C LYS A 201 6.43 -3.73 4.09
N LEU A 202 5.20 -4.04 4.50
CA LEU A 202 4.09 -4.31 3.58
C LEU A 202 3.56 -3.03 2.95
N THR A 203 3.13 -3.11 1.69
CA THR A 203 2.53 -2.01 0.93
C THR A 203 1.36 -2.49 0.06
N ASP A 204 0.71 -1.55 -0.62
CA ASP A 204 -0.35 -1.75 -1.61
C ASP A 204 -1.64 -2.38 -1.04
N PHE A 205 -2.39 -1.55 -0.31
CA PHE A 205 -3.60 -1.96 0.42
C PHE A 205 -4.90 -1.76 -0.37
N GLY A 206 -4.84 -1.39 -1.65
CA GLY A 206 -6.03 -1.20 -2.50
C GLY A 206 -6.94 -2.45 -2.59
N SER A 207 -6.36 -3.64 -2.44
CA SER A 207 -7.11 -4.91 -2.39
C SER A 207 -7.58 -5.32 -0.98
N SER A 208 -7.07 -4.67 0.07
CA SER A 208 -7.28 -5.05 1.46
C SER A 208 -8.71 -4.80 1.91
N ARG A 209 -9.25 -5.66 2.78
CA ARG A 209 -10.64 -5.55 3.26
C ARG A 209 -10.77 -5.97 4.72
N ASN A 210 -11.69 -5.31 5.45
CA ASN A 210 -12.05 -5.71 6.80
C ASN A 210 -12.92 -6.97 6.78
N VAL A 211 -12.57 -7.97 7.59
CA VAL A 211 -13.23 -9.27 7.66
C VAL A 211 -14.73 -9.14 7.99
N ASN A 212 -15.11 -8.16 8.81
CA ASN A 212 -16.51 -7.96 9.22
C ASN A 212 -17.36 -7.32 8.12
N MET A 213 -16.75 -6.51 7.25
CA MET A 213 -17.42 -5.88 6.09
C MET A 213 -17.55 -6.82 4.89
N LEU A 214 -16.90 -8.00 4.92
CA LEU A 214 -16.96 -9.00 3.85
C LEU A 214 -18.24 -9.85 3.86
N MET A 215 -19.12 -9.71 4.86
CA MET A 215 -20.37 -10.46 4.91
C MET A 215 -21.40 -9.99 3.86
N THR A 216 -21.29 -8.75 3.35
CA THR A 216 -22.30 -8.14 2.47
C THR A 216 -21.87 -8.05 1.00
N ASN A 217 -20.58 -7.88 0.69
CA ASN A 217 -20.08 -7.67 -0.68
C ASN A 217 -18.99 -8.70 -1.07
N MET A 218 -19.40 -9.95 -1.29
CA MET A 218 -18.51 -11.03 -1.77
C MET A 218 -18.36 -11.09 -3.29
N THR A 219 -18.68 -10.01 -4.02
CA THR A 219 -18.52 -10.00 -5.47
C THR A 219 -17.04 -9.96 -5.84
N PHE A 220 -16.64 -10.90 -6.69
CA PHE A 220 -15.39 -10.85 -7.44
C PHE A 220 -15.33 -9.51 -8.18
N THR A 221 -14.59 -8.54 -7.65
CA THR A 221 -14.06 -7.49 -8.53
C THR A 221 -13.05 -8.18 -9.44
N LYS A 222 -13.37 -8.26 -10.74
CA LYS A 222 -12.48 -8.80 -11.77
C LYS A 222 -11.09 -8.20 -11.55
N GLY A 223 -10.08 -9.04 -11.26
CA GLY A 223 -8.68 -8.62 -11.17
C GLY A 223 -8.09 -8.40 -9.76
N VAL A 224 -8.75 -8.80 -8.67
CA VAL A 224 -8.13 -8.72 -7.33
C VAL A 224 -7.15 -9.87 -7.09
N GLY A 225 -5.92 -9.51 -6.73
CA GLY A 225 -4.82 -10.41 -6.41
C GLY A 225 -4.04 -10.89 -7.65
N THR A 226 -2.82 -11.37 -7.43
CA THR A 226 -1.97 -11.90 -8.51
C THR A 226 -2.13 -13.42 -8.60
N PRO A 227 -2.62 -14.01 -9.71
CA PRO A 227 -3.08 -15.41 -9.77
C PRO A 227 -2.11 -16.47 -9.24
N ILE A 228 -0.80 -16.23 -9.37
CA ILE A 228 0.24 -17.18 -8.94
C ILE A 228 0.38 -17.29 -7.41
N TYR A 229 -0.09 -16.28 -6.67
CA TYR A 229 -0.09 -16.23 -5.20
C TYR A 229 -1.48 -16.53 -4.61
N MET A 230 -2.49 -16.79 -5.44
CA MET A 230 -3.84 -17.05 -4.97
C MET A 230 -3.98 -18.47 -4.40
N ALA A 231 -4.66 -18.57 -3.27
CA ALA A 231 -5.00 -19.86 -2.69
C ALA A 231 -6.00 -20.63 -3.57
N PRO A 232 -5.99 -21.99 -3.54
CA PRO A 232 -6.88 -22.81 -4.38
C PRO A 232 -8.37 -22.47 -4.22
N GLU A 233 -8.82 -22.19 -3.00
CA GLU A 233 -10.20 -21.81 -2.72
C GLU A 233 -10.55 -20.47 -3.37
N ILE A 234 -9.60 -19.54 -3.46
CA ILE A 234 -9.80 -18.24 -4.13
C ILE A 234 -9.91 -18.43 -5.65
N LEU A 235 -9.07 -19.29 -6.22
CA LEU A 235 -9.15 -19.67 -7.64
C LEU A 235 -10.48 -20.34 -7.99
N LYS A 236 -11.07 -21.08 -7.04
CA LYS A 236 -12.39 -21.73 -7.13
C LYS A 236 -13.56 -20.83 -6.78
N GLN A 237 -13.29 -19.56 -6.53
CA GLN A 237 -14.27 -18.53 -6.21
C GLN A 237 -14.92 -18.63 -4.82
N ASP A 238 -14.25 -19.27 -3.85
CA ASP A 238 -14.69 -19.28 -2.45
C ASP A 238 -14.34 -17.99 -1.69
N LYS A 239 -14.90 -17.87 -0.48
CA LYS A 239 -14.69 -16.72 0.42
C LYS A 239 -13.23 -16.56 0.86
N TYR A 240 -12.72 -15.33 0.82
CA TYR A 240 -11.45 -14.96 1.44
C TYR A 240 -11.50 -15.09 2.96
N LYS A 241 -10.46 -15.73 3.52
CA LYS A 241 -10.19 -15.82 4.96
C LYS A 241 -8.70 -15.48 5.20
N LYS A 242 -8.32 -15.31 6.46
CA LYS A 242 -6.92 -15.15 6.89
C LYS A 242 -6.00 -16.22 6.30
N SER A 243 -6.48 -17.46 6.17
CA SER A 243 -5.74 -18.58 5.58
C SER A 243 -5.39 -18.41 4.09
N ALA A 244 -6.05 -17.52 3.35
CA ALA A 244 -5.67 -17.16 2.00
C ALA A 244 -4.38 -16.31 1.97
N ASP A 245 -4.25 -15.34 2.89
CA ASP A 245 -3.02 -14.57 3.07
C ASP A 245 -1.85 -15.47 3.48
N ILE A 246 -2.10 -16.50 4.32
CA ILE A 246 -1.09 -17.50 4.69
C ILE A 246 -0.58 -18.27 3.47
N TYR A 247 -1.47 -18.62 2.54
CA TYR A 247 -1.09 -19.30 1.30
C TYR A 247 -0.23 -18.38 0.43
N SER A 248 -0.65 -17.13 0.21
CA SER A 248 0.12 -16.14 -0.53
C SER A 248 1.50 -15.91 0.08
N PHE A 249 1.57 -15.86 1.40
CA PHE A 249 2.82 -15.75 2.15
C PHE A 249 3.72 -16.99 1.98
N ALA A 250 3.16 -18.19 1.85
CA ALA A 250 3.95 -19.40 1.57
C ALA A 250 4.72 -19.32 0.24
N ILE A 251 4.07 -18.82 -0.82
CA ILE A 251 4.71 -18.60 -2.12
C ILE A 251 5.78 -17.51 -2.00
N THR A 252 5.46 -16.43 -1.29
CA THR A 252 6.42 -15.34 -1.00
C THR A 252 7.65 -15.84 -0.23
N MET A 253 7.47 -16.71 0.76
CA MET A 253 8.57 -17.35 1.49
C MET A 253 9.41 -18.25 0.57
N TYR A 254 8.77 -19.02 -0.29
CA TYR A 254 9.47 -19.89 -1.25
C TYR A 254 10.35 -19.06 -2.20
N GLU A 255 9.90 -17.89 -2.64
CA GLU A 255 10.69 -16.99 -3.49
C GLU A 255 11.77 -16.23 -2.72
N GLY A 256 11.43 -15.71 -1.54
CA GLY A 256 12.34 -14.93 -0.70
C GLY A 256 13.51 -15.76 -0.15
N ILE A 257 13.28 -17.02 0.22
CA ILE A 257 14.35 -17.92 0.70
C ILE A 257 15.24 -18.36 -0.46
N ARG A 258 14.65 -18.69 -1.62
CA ARG A 258 15.41 -19.11 -2.81
C ARG A 258 16.08 -17.96 -3.55
N TRP A 259 15.61 -16.74 -3.33
CA TRP A 259 15.91 -15.57 -4.13
C TRP A 259 15.68 -15.80 -5.64
N LYS A 260 14.60 -16.53 -5.97
CA LYS A 260 14.22 -16.92 -7.35
C LYS A 260 12.70 -17.02 -7.46
N GLU A 261 12.17 -16.76 -8.65
CA GLU A 261 10.73 -16.92 -8.93
C GLU A 261 10.25 -18.36 -8.67
N ALA A 262 9.05 -18.48 -8.10
CA ALA A 262 8.45 -19.75 -7.71
C ALA A 262 8.03 -20.58 -8.93
N TYR A 263 7.49 -19.90 -9.94
CA TYR A 263 6.96 -20.52 -11.16
C TYR A 263 7.64 -19.93 -12.41
N PRO A 264 8.90 -20.31 -12.70
CA PRO A 264 9.64 -19.74 -13.82
C PRO A 264 8.98 -20.08 -15.15
N ILE A 265 9.11 -19.19 -16.13
CA ILE A 265 8.49 -19.33 -17.46
C ILE A 265 8.98 -20.59 -18.21
N SER A 266 10.20 -21.05 -17.91
CA SER A 266 10.77 -22.29 -18.46
C SER A 266 9.97 -23.54 -18.07
N GLU A 267 9.41 -23.58 -16.85
CA GLU A 267 8.60 -24.70 -16.35
C GLU A 267 7.10 -24.42 -16.54
N PHE A 268 6.68 -23.16 -16.37
CA PHE A 268 5.28 -22.74 -16.39
C PHE A 268 5.07 -21.61 -17.40
N LYS A 269 5.06 -21.98 -18.69
CA LYS A 269 4.96 -21.03 -19.81
C LYS A 269 3.73 -20.12 -19.76
N TYR A 270 2.63 -20.59 -19.18
CA TYR A 270 1.34 -19.88 -19.19
C TYR A 270 0.72 -19.75 -17.79
N PRO A 271 0.09 -18.61 -17.44
CA PRO A 271 -0.52 -18.41 -16.12
C PRO A 271 -1.58 -19.46 -15.76
N TRP A 272 -2.40 -19.91 -16.72
CA TRP A 272 -3.42 -20.93 -16.46
C TRP A 272 -2.83 -22.28 -16.08
N LYS A 273 -1.63 -22.63 -16.56
CA LYS A 273 -0.92 -23.86 -16.16
C LYS A 273 -0.52 -23.84 -14.69
N LYS A 274 -0.19 -22.65 -14.15
CA LYS A 274 0.09 -22.47 -12.72
C LYS A 274 -1.18 -22.70 -11.89
N ALA A 275 -2.30 -22.13 -12.33
CA ALA A 275 -3.60 -22.31 -11.67
C ALA A 275 -4.07 -23.78 -11.71
N GLU A 276 -3.94 -24.45 -12.87
CA GLU A 276 -4.23 -25.88 -13.05
C GLU A 276 -3.38 -26.74 -12.10
N PHE A 277 -2.06 -26.52 -12.07
CA PHE A 277 -1.13 -27.22 -11.18
C PHE A 277 -1.57 -27.14 -9.71
N VAL A 278 -1.88 -25.93 -9.23
CA VAL A 278 -2.31 -25.68 -7.85
C VAL A 278 -3.67 -26.31 -7.55
N ASN A 279 -4.62 -26.20 -8.48
CA ASN A 279 -5.99 -26.72 -8.35
C ASN A 279 -6.03 -28.25 -8.34
N SER A 280 -5.12 -28.91 -9.05
CA SER A 280 -4.91 -30.37 -9.00
C SER A 280 -4.29 -30.85 -7.68
N GLY A 281 -4.01 -29.95 -6.74
CA GLY A 281 -3.44 -30.29 -5.43
C GLY A 281 -1.91 -30.30 -5.39
N ASN A 282 -1.23 -30.05 -6.52
CA ASN A 282 0.21 -30.06 -6.57
C ASN A 282 0.82 -28.83 -5.87
N ARG A 283 2.05 -28.99 -5.38
CA ARG A 283 2.86 -27.92 -4.78
C ARG A 283 4.29 -28.00 -5.32
N LEU A 284 4.98 -26.87 -5.25
CA LEU A 284 6.38 -26.81 -5.63
C LEU A 284 7.19 -27.72 -4.72
N GLN A 285 8.12 -28.47 -5.32
CA GLN A 285 8.99 -29.37 -4.60
C GLN A 285 10.08 -28.60 -3.84
N LYS A 286 10.66 -29.25 -2.83
CA LYS A 286 11.87 -28.75 -2.17
C LYS A 286 12.99 -28.61 -3.21
N ARG A 287 13.80 -27.56 -3.07
CA ARG A 287 14.97 -27.29 -3.90
C ARG A 287 16.18 -27.19 -2.99
N ASP A 288 17.37 -27.42 -3.52
CA ASP A 288 18.60 -27.50 -2.70
C ASP A 288 18.90 -26.23 -1.89
N SER A 289 18.42 -25.08 -2.37
CA SER A 289 18.53 -23.79 -1.69
C SER A 289 17.57 -23.62 -0.49
N ILE A 290 16.67 -24.57 -0.21
CA ILE A 290 15.75 -24.55 0.91
C ILE A 290 16.02 -25.76 1.80
N ASN A 291 16.31 -25.55 3.09
CA ASN A 291 16.50 -26.64 4.04
C ASN A 291 15.16 -27.28 4.47
N ASP A 292 15.21 -28.40 5.20
CA ASP A 292 14.00 -29.12 5.60
C ASP A 292 13.07 -28.30 6.50
N GLN A 293 13.63 -27.56 7.46
CA GLN A 293 12.85 -26.75 8.39
C GLN A 293 12.10 -25.62 7.68
N GLN A 294 12.77 -24.95 6.73
CA GLN A 294 12.19 -23.90 5.88
C GLN A 294 11.10 -24.48 4.97
N PHE A 295 11.37 -25.62 4.33
CA PHE A 295 10.40 -26.24 3.43
C PHE A 295 9.18 -26.79 4.19
N GLU A 296 9.37 -27.29 5.40
CA GLU A 296 8.28 -27.71 6.29
C GLU A 296 7.38 -26.53 6.66
N LEU A 297 7.97 -25.39 7.04
CA LEU A 297 7.23 -24.15 7.30
C LEU A 297 6.39 -23.72 6.09
N ILE A 298 7.02 -23.61 4.91
CA ILE A 298 6.31 -23.27 3.66
C ILE A 298 5.18 -24.29 3.40
N SER A 299 5.48 -25.58 3.62
CA SER A 299 4.53 -26.67 3.39
C SER A 299 3.31 -26.66 4.28
N ASN A 300 3.48 -26.18 5.50
CA ASN A 300 2.39 -25.99 6.45
C ASN A 300 1.55 -24.75 6.14
N CYS A 301 2.11 -23.75 5.45
CA CYS A 301 1.37 -22.56 5.02
C CYS A 301 0.54 -22.78 3.75
N TRP A 302 0.96 -23.64 2.81
CA TRP A 302 0.24 -23.83 1.53
C TRP A 302 -0.58 -25.11 1.41
N LYS A 303 -0.98 -25.74 2.52
CA LYS A 303 -1.83 -26.96 2.49
C LYS A 303 -3.08 -26.74 1.63
N HIS A 304 -3.52 -27.78 0.91
CA HIS A 304 -4.68 -27.67 0.03
C HIS A 304 -5.95 -27.34 0.82
N ASN A 305 -6.22 -28.09 1.90
CA ASN A 305 -7.24 -27.73 2.86
C ASN A 305 -6.79 -26.52 3.68
N ARG A 306 -7.51 -25.41 3.57
CA ARG A 306 -7.21 -24.14 4.24
C ARG A 306 -7.26 -24.21 5.77
N GLU A 307 -8.05 -25.11 6.33
CA GLU A 307 -8.19 -25.27 7.79
C GLU A 307 -6.98 -26.04 8.40
N LEU A 308 -6.16 -26.67 7.57
CA LEU A 308 -4.89 -27.30 7.96
C LEU A 308 -3.69 -26.35 7.84
N ARG A 309 -3.89 -25.12 7.36
CA ARG A 309 -2.81 -24.13 7.28
C ARG A 309 -2.55 -23.56 8.66
N ILE A 310 -1.28 -23.41 9.00
CA ILE A 310 -0.89 -22.76 10.26
C ILE A 310 -1.31 -21.28 10.28
N THR A 311 -1.36 -20.69 11.47
CA THR A 311 -1.60 -19.25 11.63
C THR A 311 -0.36 -18.44 11.27
N ILE A 312 -0.55 -17.14 11.01
CA ILE A 312 0.59 -16.23 10.79
C ILE A 312 1.49 -16.14 12.02
N GLU A 313 0.92 -16.15 13.23
CA GLU A 313 1.66 -16.16 14.49
C GLU A 313 2.59 -17.38 14.57
N THR A 314 2.09 -18.57 14.23
CA THR A 314 2.90 -19.80 14.20
C THR A 314 4.04 -19.69 13.17
N ALA A 315 3.75 -19.12 11.99
CA ALA A 315 4.76 -18.91 10.95
C ALA A 315 5.83 -17.90 11.39
N ARG A 316 5.43 -16.80 12.04
CA ARG A 316 6.32 -15.76 12.58
C ARG A 316 7.27 -16.36 13.62
N ILE A 317 6.77 -17.14 14.58
CA ILE A 317 7.60 -17.79 15.61
C ILE A 317 8.62 -18.74 14.96
N LYS A 318 8.21 -19.53 13.95
CA LYS A 318 9.14 -20.40 13.22
C LYS A 318 10.22 -19.60 12.46
N LEU A 319 9.87 -18.46 11.85
CA LEU A 319 10.82 -17.57 11.18
C LEU A 319 11.80 -16.91 12.17
N GLU A 320 11.30 -16.48 13.34
CA GLU A 320 12.10 -15.89 14.41
C GLU A 320 13.15 -16.90 14.92
N ASN A 321 12.75 -18.15 15.13
CA ASN A 321 13.67 -19.23 15.49
C ASN A 321 14.69 -19.59 14.39
N MET A 322 14.38 -19.33 13.11
CA MET A 322 15.33 -19.54 12.01
C MET A 322 16.30 -18.37 11.84
N PHE A 323 15.92 -17.19 12.33
CA PHE A 323 16.73 -15.97 12.22
C PHE A 323 17.75 -15.84 13.35
N ASN A 324 17.36 -16.25 14.55
CA ASN A 324 18.19 -16.32 15.76
C ASN A 324 19.20 -17.47 15.66
#